data_AF-A0A1G8ZVI0-F1
#
_entry.id   AF-A0A1G8ZVI0-F1
#
_cell.length_a   1.000
_cell.length_b   1.000
_cell.length_c   1.000
_cell.angle_alpha   90.00
_cell.angle_beta   90.00
_cell.angle_gamma   90.00
#
_symmetry.space_group_name_H-M   'P 1'
#
loop_
_entity.id
_entity.type
_entity.pdbx_description
1 polymer ?
#
loop_
_entity_poly.entity_id
_entity_poly.type
_entity_poly.pdbx_seq_one_letter_code
_entity_poly.pdbx_strand_id
1 'polypeptide(L)'
;MLFFRMGPRLLFIRTEAIEEVKDFFIKTMEGKETEFIKGMEEATEDSSLIFLTDSSPVKTDIGDAKAIVIVDEPASICLATLINSHISQLLKRVDMGPSSIIMRTVGDKNRVVQQILSLYGGKTLPIEEAVNEGEQGDTILFLTTKQLLRRLLSSDLLDTPLLLPHPASQIVKKLQNEGILYITQSLEDRKWYELRINIYDIHGRYQEHYDRLNYVLTQLEVGMVLEEGWTKDHALTLFFVLAYQIRLFTFYRPEEIKQILLGLEYNGEGDRWVDLDLYYRNKKISWVDIDKKKGKRNKIQECLQHREEVMQRLSKQEREKLMELEGKLYKK
;
A
#
# COMPACT_ATOMS: atom_id res chain seq x y z
N MET A 1 -8.23 1.42 2.72
CA MET A 1 -7.04 0.75 3.31
C MET A 1 -6.77 -0.53 2.56
N LEU A 2 -5.53 -0.72 2.11
CA LEU A 2 -5.10 -1.92 1.38
C LEU A 2 -4.48 -2.91 2.37
N PHE A 3 -4.84 -4.19 2.26
CA PHE A 3 -4.38 -5.25 3.17
C PHE A 3 -3.37 -6.18 2.54
N PHE A 4 -3.48 -6.36 1.23
CA PHE A 4 -2.50 -7.05 0.42
C PHE A 4 -2.54 -6.47 -0.99
N ARG A 5 -1.46 -6.67 -1.75
CA ARG A 5 -1.39 -6.42 -3.18
C ARG A 5 -0.63 -7.54 -3.87
N MET A 6 -0.80 -7.68 -5.18
CA MET A 6 0.06 -8.57 -5.95
C MET A 6 1.48 -7.96 -6.04
N GLY A 7 2.49 -8.81 -6.17
CA GLY A 7 3.81 -8.38 -6.62
C GLY A 7 4.01 -8.69 -8.09
N PRO A 8 5.22 -8.44 -8.63
CA PRO A 8 5.50 -8.68 -10.03
C PRO A 8 5.33 -10.15 -10.41
N ARG A 9 5.02 -10.37 -11.70
CA ARG A 9 5.11 -11.70 -12.30
C ARG A 9 6.55 -12.01 -12.67
N LEU A 10 7.00 -13.21 -12.33
CA LEU A 10 8.32 -13.71 -12.69
C LEU A 10 8.21 -14.53 -13.97
N LEU A 11 8.92 -14.12 -15.02
CA LEU A 11 8.95 -14.76 -16.33
C LEU A 11 10.36 -15.26 -16.61
N PHE A 12 10.51 -16.57 -16.83
CA PHE A 12 11.79 -17.18 -17.18
C PHE A 12 11.79 -17.55 -18.66
N ILE A 13 12.68 -16.93 -19.43
CA ILE A 13 12.78 -17.10 -20.88
C ILE A 13 14.11 -17.77 -21.21
N ARG A 14 14.02 -18.92 -21.88
CA ARG A 14 15.18 -19.70 -22.33
C ARG A 14 15.46 -19.42 -23.79
N THR A 15 16.66 -18.90 -24.06
CA THR A 15 17.09 -18.53 -25.40
C THR A 15 18.59 -18.70 -25.55
N GLU A 16 19.05 -18.94 -26.78
CA GLU A 16 20.48 -18.82 -27.13
C GLU A 16 20.83 -17.40 -27.58
N ALA A 17 19.83 -16.58 -27.93
CA ALA A 17 19.97 -15.21 -28.39
C ALA A 17 19.68 -14.21 -27.26
N ILE A 18 20.41 -14.31 -26.15
CA ILE A 18 20.19 -13.52 -24.92
C ILE A 18 20.16 -12.01 -25.22
N GLU A 19 21.18 -11.50 -25.93
CA GLU A 19 21.29 -10.07 -26.20
C GLU A 19 20.17 -9.54 -27.11
N GLU A 20 19.75 -10.31 -28.12
CA GLU A 20 18.67 -9.91 -29.03
C GLU A 20 17.32 -9.84 -28.31
N VAL A 21 17.02 -10.82 -27.46
CA VAL A 21 15.79 -10.85 -26.66
C VAL A 21 15.82 -9.77 -25.58
N LYS A 22 16.98 -9.53 -24.95
CA LYS A 22 17.18 -8.43 -24.00
C LYS A 22 16.92 -7.08 -24.65
N ASP A 23 17.53 -6.85 -25.81
CA ASP A 23 17.36 -5.62 -26.59
C ASP A 23 15.91 -5.38 -26.98
N PHE A 24 15.17 -6.44 -27.31
CA PHE A 24 13.73 -6.34 -27.58
C PHE A 24 12.97 -5.80 -26.36
N PHE A 25 13.15 -6.38 -25.18
CA PHE A 25 12.46 -5.88 -23.98
C PHE A 25 12.87 -4.46 -23.62
N ILE A 26 14.14 -4.09 -23.77
CA ILE A 26 14.61 -2.74 -23.46
C ILE A 26 14.08 -1.70 -24.48
N LYS A 27 14.17 -1.99 -25.79
CA LYS A 27 13.88 -1.00 -26.84
C LYS A 27 12.40 -0.96 -27.24
N THR A 28 11.72 -2.09 -27.24
CA THR A 28 10.32 -2.19 -27.69
C THR A 28 9.33 -2.07 -26.55
N MET A 29 9.68 -2.57 -25.37
CA MET A 29 8.80 -2.58 -24.19
C MET A 29 9.25 -1.57 -23.13
N GLU A 30 10.18 -0.66 -23.48
CA GLU A 30 10.75 0.34 -22.57
C GLU A 30 11.31 -0.27 -21.26
N GLY A 31 11.75 -1.53 -21.33
CA GLY A 31 12.28 -2.26 -20.20
C GLY A 31 13.63 -1.72 -19.74
N LYS A 32 13.99 -2.06 -18.50
CA LYS A 32 15.25 -1.67 -17.87
C LYS A 32 15.99 -2.88 -17.33
N GLU A 33 17.26 -3.01 -17.67
CA GLU A 33 18.13 -4.03 -17.08
C GLU A 33 18.35 -3.75 -15.58
N THR A 34 18.26 -4.79 -14.77
CA THR A 34 18.30 -4.69 -13.31
C THR A 34 18.88 -5.96 -12.68
N GLU A 35 19.09 -5.92 -11.37
CA GLU A 35 19.39 -7.09 -10.55
C GLU A 35 18.11 -7.59 -9.89
N PHE A 36 18.10 -8.85 -9.43
CA PHE A 36 16.88 -9.46 -8.88
C PHE A 36 16.24 -8.65 -7.74
N ILE A 37 16.99 -8.37 -6.67
CA ILE A 37 16.47 -7.65 -5.50
C ILE A 37 16.03 -6.24 -5.87
N LYS A 38 16.86 -5.52 -6.64
CA LYS A 38 16.54 -4.16 -7.09
C LYS A 38 15.31 -4.13 -7.99
N GLY A 39 15.16 -5.10 -8.89
CA GLY A 39 14.00 -5.28 -9.73
C GLY A 39 12.72 -5.54 -8.92
N MET A 40 12.79 -6.41 -7.90
CA MET A 40 11.68 -6.66 -6.98
C MET A 40 11.26 -5.40 -6.21
N GLU A 41 12.22 -4.57 -5.81
CA GLU A 41 11.93 -3.29 -5.13
C GLU A 41 11.37 -2.23 -6.07
N GLU A 42 11.78 -2.18 -7.33
CA GLU A 42 11.26 -1.25 -8.35
C GLU A 42 9.86 -1.63 -8.83
N ALA A 43 9.56 -2.93 -8.84
CA ALA A 43 8.34 -3.47 -9.42
C ALA A 43 7.05 -3.14 -8.66
N THR A 44 5.97 -3.08 -9.43
CA THR A 44 4.59 -2.96 -8.95
C THR A 44 3.79 -4.23 -9.28
N GLU A 45 2.48 -4.22 -9.00
CA GLU A 45 1.58 -5.32 -9.39
C GLU A 45 1.37 -5.41 -10.92
N ASP A 46 1.65 -4.33 -11.63
CA ASP A 46 1.56 -4.24 -13.09
C ASP A 46 2.90 -4.51 -13.77
N SER A 47 3.97 -4.77 -13.02
CA SER A 47 5.30 -5.03 -13.58
C SER A 47 5.57 -6.54 -13.75
N SER A 48 6.48 -6.85 -14.67
CA SER A 48 7.04 -8.20 -14.87
C SER A 48 8.55 -8.17 -14.75
N LEU A 49 9.12 -9.17 -14.06
CA LEU A 49 10.56 -9.43 -14.05
C LEU A 49 10.86 -10.57 -15.00
N ILE A 50 11.72 -10.29 -15.97
CA ILE A 50 12.05 -11.19 -17.07
C ILE A 50 13.48 -11.67 -16.89
N PHE A 51 13.63 -12.96 -16.63
CA PHE A 51 14.90 -13.65 -16.45
C PHE A 51 15.27 -14.33 -17.76
N LEU A 52 16.37 -13.91 -18.37
CA LEU A 52 16.91 -14.53 -19.57
C LEU A 52 17.95 -15.55 -19.18
N THR A 53 17.72 -16.82 -19.51
CA THR A 53 18.63 -17.91 -19.18
C THR A 53 19.06 -18.64 -20.45
N ASP A 54 20.18 -19.36 -20.35
CA ASP A 54 20.57 -20.33 -21.38
C ASP A 54 19.49 -21.42 -21.53
N SER A 55 19.62 -22.21 -22.60
CA SER A 55 18.67 -23.28 -22.90
C SER A 55 18.85 -24.59 -22.13
N SER A 56 19.97 -24.72 -21.40
CA SER A 56 20.36 -25.93 -20.70
C SER A 56 19.62 -26.19 -19.37
N PRO A 57 19.37 -25.18 -18.51
CA PRO A 57 18.65 -25.39 -17.25
C PRO A 57 17.25 -25.93 -17.50
N VAL A 58 16.81 -26.91 -16.70
CA VAL A 58 15.47 -27.49 -16.77
C VAL A 58 14.50 -26.82 -15.78
N LYS A 59 15.02 -26.41 -14.62
CA LYS A 59 14.28 -25.71 -13.57
C LYS A 59 14.55 -24.21 -13.62
N THR A 60 13.62 -23.41 -13.14
CA THR A 60 13.80 -21.97 -12.94
C THR A 60 14.71 -21.70 -11.75
N ASP A 61 15.87 -21.10 -12.00
CA ASP A 61 16.81 -20.63 -10.98
C ASP A 61 17.22 -19.20 -11.31
N ILE A 62 17.18 -18.30 -10.32
CA ILE A 62 17.63 -16.91 -10.47
C ILE A 62 19.13 -16.86 -10.80
N GLY A 63 19.93 -17.75 -10.23
CA GLY A 63 21.39 -17.79 -10.42
C GLY A 63 21.81 -18.15 -11.86
N ASP A 64 20.92 -18.79 -12.62
CA ASP A 64 21.15 -19.13 -14.03
C ASP A 64 20.86 -17.95 -14.99
N ALA A 65 20.26 -16.87 -14.49
CA ALA A 65 19.92 -15.71 -15.30
C ALA A 65 21.20 -14.99 -15.79
N LYS A 66 21.31 -14.86 -17.11
CA LYS A 66 22.36 -14.07 -17.77
C LYS A 66 22.03 -12.59 -17.80
N ALA A 67 20.73 -12.26 -17.82
CA ALA A 67 20.22 -10.91 -17.71
C ALA A 67 18.84 -10.93 -17.05
N ILE A 68 18.53 -9.86 -16.32
CA ILE A 68 17.22 -9.63 -15.73
C ILE A 68 16.73 -8.26 -16.20
N VAL A 69 15.53 -8.23 -16.75
CA VAL A 69 14.89 -6.99 -17.24
C VAL A 69 13.58 -6.79 -16.49
N ILE A 70 13.39 -5.61 -15.92
CA ILE A 70 12.08 -5.17 -15.43
C ILE A 70 11.33 -4.48 -16.57
N VAL A 71 10.06 -4.82 -16.73
CA VAL A 71 9.14 -4.19 -17.66
C VAL A 71 7.89 -3.79 -16.88
N ASP A 72 7.43 -2.54 -17.01
CA ASP A 72 6.22 -2.04 -16.36
C ASP A 72 4.96 -2.42 -17.15
N GLU A 73 4.87 -3.70 -17.52
CA GLU A 73 3.73 -4.31 -18.20
C GLU A 73 3.42 -5.69 -17.60
N PRO A 74 2.13 -6.08 -17.50
CA PRO A 74 1.74 -7.40 -17.06
C PRO A 74 2.31 -8.51 -17.97
N ALA A 75 2.59 -9.67 -17.38
CA ALA A 75 3.21 -10.79 -18.10
C ALA A 75 2.44 -11.19 -19.37
N SER A 76 1.11 -11.10 -19.37
CA SER A 76 0.29 -11.37 -20.55
C SER A 76 0.56 -10.41 -21.71
N ILE A 77 0.80 -9.12 -21.41
CA ILE A 77 1.14 -8.12 -22.43
C ILE A 77 2.55 -8.39 -22.95
N CYS A 78 3.51 -8.65 -22.07
CA CYS A 78 4.87 -9.04 -22.46
C CYS A 78 4.88 -10.24 -23.41
N LEU A 79 4.12 -11.30 -23.10
CA LEU A 79 4.02 -12.50 -23.94
C LEU A 79 3.30 -12.22 -25.26
N ALA A 80 2.21 -11.44 -25.24
CA ALA A 80 1.47 -11.09 -26.45
C ALA A 80 2.32 -10.26 -27.41
N THR A 81 3.04 -9.25 -26.91
CA THR A 81 3.95 -8.44 -27.75
C THR A 81 5.07 -9.30 -28.31
N LEU A 82 5.65 -10.19 -27.51
CA LEU A 82 6.70 -11.10 -27.97
C LEU A 82 6.25 -12.00 -29.15
N ILE A 83 5.04 -12.55 -29.06
CA ILE A 83 4.45 -13.38 -30.12
C ILE A 83 4.17 -12.53 -31.37
N ASN A 84 3.53 -11.36 -31.19
CA ASN A 84 3.13 -10.50 -32.30
C ASN A 84 4.31 -9.82 -33.01
N SER A 85 5.43 -9.61 -32.31
CA SER A 85 6.69 -9.12 -32.89
C SER A 85 7.55 -10.24 -33.52
N HIS A 86 7.05 -11.48 -33.55
CA HIS A 86 7.75 -12.65 -34.09
C HIS A 86 9.10 -12.97 -33.43
N ILE A 87 9.36 -12.43 -32.24
CA ILE A 87 10.56 -12.72 -31.44
C ILE A 87 10.50 -14.13 -30.86
N SER A 88 9.30 -14.72 -30.77
CA SER A 88 9.08 -16.10 -30.30
C SER A 88 9.92 -17.15 -31.02
N GLN A 89 10.35 -16.91 -32.26
CA GLN A 89 11.22 -17.81 -33.01
C GLN A 89 12.63 -17.94 -32.42
N LEU A 90 13.07 -16.95 -31.64
CA LEU A 90 14.35 -16.96 -30.94
C LEU A 90 14.26 -17.69 -29.59
N LEU A 91 13.06 -18.02 -29.14
CA LEU A 91 12.85 -18.63 -27.83
C LEU A 91 12.75 -20.14 -27.95
N LYS A 92 13.34 -20.85 -26.98
CA LYS A 92 13.14 -22.29 -26.83
C LYS A 92 12.01 -22.62 -25.87
N ARG A 93 11.88 -21.84 -24.80
CA ARG A 93 10.88 -22.07 -23.75
C ARG A 93 10.62 -20.80 -22.95
N VAL A 94 9.39 -20.66 -22.48
CA VAL A 94 9.01 -19.64 -21.49
C VAL A 94 8.28 -20.33 -20.35
N ASP A 95 8.69 -20.06 -19.13
CA ASP A 95 8.09 -20.58 -17.91
C ASP A 95 7.66 -19.42 -17.00
N MET A 96 6.51 -19.59 -16.33
CA MET A 96 6.09 -18.70 -15.25
C MET A 96 6.73 -19.17 -13.96
N GLY A 97 7.38 -18.26 -13.23
CA GLY A 97 7.77 -18.51 -11.85
C GLY A 97 6.58 -18.47 -10.88
N PRO A 98 6.85 -18.64 -9.58
CA PRO A 98 5.82 -18.51 -8.56
C PRO A 98 5.25 -17.09 -8.55
N SER A 99 3.98 -17.00 -8.16
CA SER A 99 3.31 -15.71 -8.00
C SER A 99 3.84 -15.01 -6.75
N SER A 100 3.80 -13.68 -6.69
CA SER A 100 4.14 -12.95 -5.47
C SER A 100 2.93 -12.17 -4.94
N ILE A 101 2.75 -12.17 -3.63
CA ILE A 101 1.76 -11.37 -2.90
C ILE A 101 2.49 -10.64 -1.77
N ILE A 102 2.16 -9.38 -1.55
CA ILE A 102 2.65 -8.62 -0.40
C ILE A 102 1.46 -8.32 0.49
N MET A 103 1.51 -8.75 1.75
CA MET A 103 0.47 -8.54 2.75
C MET A 103 0.97 -7.64 3.88
N ARG A 104 0.13 -6.66 4.24
CA ARG A 104 0.34 -5.80 5.40
C ARG A 104 -0.14 -6.51 6.65
N THR A 105 0.70 -6.48 7.69
CA THR A 105 0.44 -7.07 9.00
C THR A 105 0.63 -5.99 10.07
N VAL A 106 -0.08 -6.13 11.19
CA VAL A 106 0.02 -5.23 12.34
C VAL A 106 0.11 -6.06 13.60
N GLY A 107 0.99 -5.70 14.54
CA GLY A 107 1.19 -6.45 15.78
C GLY A 107 2.11 -7.67 15.62
N ASP A 108 1.71 -8.83 16.15
CA ASP A 108 2.57 -10.02 16.22
C ASP A 108 2.67 -10.74 14.87
N LYS A 109 3.81 -10.53 14.20
CA LYS A 109 4.13 -11.12 12.89
C LYS A 109 4.24 -12.64 12.94
N ASN A 110 4.81 -13.20 14.02
CA ASN A 110 5.05 -14.64 14.13
C ASN A 110 3.72 -15.39 14.19
N ARG A 111 2.75 -14.80 14.88
CA ARG A 111 1.39 -15.35 14.95
C ARG A 111 0.72 -15.39 13.57
N VAL A 112 0.88 -14.35 12.77
CA VAL A 112 0.36 -14.31 11.38
C VAL A 112 1.01 -15.40 10.54
N VAL A 113 2.35 -15.52 10.62
CA VAL A 113 3.10 -16.57 9.91
C VAL A 113 2.58 -17.97 10.27
N GLN A 114 2.48 -18.28 11.56
CA GLN A 114 2.00 -19.58 12.03
C GLN A 114 0.58 -19.88 11.54
N GLN A 115 -0.30 -18.87 11.58
CA GLN A 115 -1.67 -19.02 11.14
C GLN A 115 -1.77 -19.28 9.63
N ILE A 116 -1.01 -18.54 8.82
CA ILE A 116 -0.99 -18.73 7.36
C ILE A 116 -0.43 -20.11 7.03
N LEU A 117 0.70 -20.51 7.63
CA LEU A 117 1.28 -21.84 7.42
C LEU A 117 0.34 -22.96 7.87
N SER A 118 -0.43 -22.77 8.94
CA SER A 118 -1.44 -23.75 9.38
C SER A 118 -2.60 -23.90 8.39
N LEU A 119 -2.92 -22.85 7.61
CA LEU A 119 -4.09 -22.83 6.72
C LEU A 119 -3.76 -23.22 5.27
N TYR A 120 -2.57 -22.86 4.80
CA TYR A 120 -2.13 -23.08 3.43
C TYR A 120 -0.98 -24.08 3.32
N GLY A 121 -0.43 -24.56 4.45
CA GLY A 121 0.84 -25.28 4.45
C GLY A 121 1.99 -24.38 4.02
N GLY A 122 3.04 -24.99 3.49
CA GLY A 122 4.21 -24.29 2.97
C GLY A 122 5.34 -24.15 3.99
N LYS A 123 6.28 -23.25 3.68
CA LYS A 123 7.51 -23.06 4.47
C LYS A 123 8.04 -21.63 4.35
N THR A 124 8.80 -21.21 5.36
CA THR A 124 9.59 -19.98 5.34
C THR A 124 10.92 -20.25 4.64
N LEU A 125 11.25 -19.44 3.64
CA LEU A 125 12.53 -19.54 2.91
C LEU A 125 13.11 -18.14 2.66
N PRO A 126 14.43 -18.00 2.50
CA PRO A 126 15.01 -16.82 1.86
C PRO A 126 14.38 -16.55 0.50
N ILE A 127 14.31 -15.28 0.09
CA ILE A 127 13.61 -14.87 -1.14
C ILE A 127 14.10 -15.60 -2.40
N GLU A 128 15.41 -15.76 -2.57
CA GLU A 128 15.99 -16.44 -3.73
C GLU A 128 15.64 -17.93 -3.74
N GLU A 129 15.76 -18.59 -2.59
CA GLU A 129 15.37 -19.99 -2.43
C GLU A 129 13.86 -20.18 -2.67
N ALA A 130 13.02 -19.24 -2.22
CA ALA A 130 11.58 -19.31 -2.44
C ALA A 130 11.21 -19.25 -3.94
N VAL A 131 11.93 -18.44 -4.72
CA VAL A 131 11.74 -18.37 -6.18
C VAL A 131 12.30 -19.60 -6.89
N ASN A 132 13.47 -20.07 -6.47
CA ASN A 132 14.13 -21.25 -7.06
C ASN A 132 13.38 -22.55 -6.73
N GLU A 133 12.74 -22.62 -5.57
CA GLU A 133 11.93 -23.76 -5.16
C GLU A 133 10.51 -23.74 -5.74
N GLY A 134 9.91 -22.55 -5.82
CA GLY A 134 8.53 -22.36 -6.26
C GLY A 134 8.36 -22.49 -7.78
N GLU A 135 7.18 -22.95 -8.18
CA GLU A 135 6.79 -23.10 -9.58
C GLU A 135 5.53 -22.27 -9.88
N GLN A 136 5.05 -22.27 -11.14
CA GLN A 136 3.87 -21.48 -11.57
C GLN A 136 2.60 -21.68 -10.72
N GLY A 137 2.48 -22.83 -10.06
CA GLY A 137 1.35 -23.19 -9.21
C GLY A 137 1.47 -22.69 -7.76
N ASP A 138 2.60 -22.10 -7.41
CA ASP A 138 2.92 -21.67 -6.05
C ASP A 138 2.85 -20.15 -5.91
N THR A 139 2.86 -19.70 -4.65
CA THR A 139 2.84 -18.28 -4.31
C THR A 139 3.82 -17.98 -3.19
N ILE A 140 4.63 -16.96 -3.39
CA ILE A 140 5.47 -16.35 -2.39
C ILE A 140 4.68 -15.21 -1.72
N LEU A 141 4.45 -15.33 -0.42
CA LEU A 141 3.80 -14.30 0.38
C LEU A 141 4.84 -13.54 1.21
N PHE A 142 4.99 -12.27 0.90
CA PHE A 142 5.77 -11.31 1.68
C PHE A 142 4.90 -10.65 2.74
N LEU A 143 5.46 -10.42 3.93
CA LEU A 143 4.78 -9.71 5.01
C LEU A 143 5.51 -8.40 5.30
N THR A 144 4.77 -7.31 5.52
CA THR A 144 5.31 -6.00 5.90
C THR A 144 4.44 -5.33 6.96
N THR A 145 4.99 -4.34 7.67
CA THR A 145 4.22 -3.42 8.52
C THR A 145 3.99 -2.06 7.86
N LYS A 146 4.64 -1.83 6.71
CA LYS A 146 4.53 -0.59 5.94
C LYS A 146 3.24 -0.56 5.11
N GLN A 147 2.93 0.62 4.60
CA GLN A 147 1.80 0.86 3.72
C GLN A 147 2.08 0.25 2.33
N LEU A 148 1.05 -0.31 1.69
CA LEU A 148 1.21 -1.10 0.46
C LEU A 148 1.10 -0.27 -0.83
N LEU A 149 0.42 0.87 -0.80
CA LEU A 149 0.37 1.83 -1.90
C LEU A 149 1.76 2.40 -2.26
N ARG A 150 2.74 2.21 -1.38
CA ARG A 150 4.09 2.74 -1.57
C ARG A 150 5.01 1.68 -2.12
N ARG A 151 6.06 2.16 -2.78
CA ARG A 151 7.23 1.35 -3.06
C ARG A 151 7.81 0.82 -1.75
N LEU A 152 8.01 -0.49 -1.69
CA LEU A 152 8.58 -1.18 -0.54
C LEU A 152 10.01 -1.58 -0.87
N LEU A 153 10.92 -1.30 0.05
CA LEU A 153 12.28 -1.81 -0.04
C LEU A 153 12.33 -3.24 0.49
N SER A 154 13.35 -4.00 0.11
CA SER A 154 13.60 -5.34 0.67
C SER A 154 13.68 -5.31 2.20
N SER A 155 14.27 -4.25 2.76
CA SER A 155 14.35 -4.00 4.21
C SER A 155 13.02 -3.67 4.90
N ASP A 156 11.97 -3.35 4.14
CA ASP A 156 10.62 -3.13 4.67
C ASP A 156 9.83 -4.44 4.80
N LEU A 157 10.31 -5.52 4.20
CA LEU A 157 9.71 -6.85 4.22
C LEU A 157 10.28 -7.69 5.37
N LEU A 158 9.55 -8.73 5.77
CA LEU A 158 10.13 -9.77 6.61
C LEU A 158 11.19 -10.56 5.83
N ASP A 159 12.33 -10.81 6.48
CA ASP A 159 13.51 -11.45 5.88
C ASP A 159 13.22 -12.80 5.21
N THR A 160 12.23 -13.54 5.73
CA THR A 160 11.85 -14.86 5.21
C THR A 160 10.38 -14.85 4.76
N PRO A 161 10.11 -14.69 3.45
CA PRO A 161 8.77 -14.86 2.91
C PRO A 161 8.28 -16.31 3.06
N LEU A 162 6.97 -16.49 2.88
CA LEU A 162 6.32 -17.80 2.91
C LEU A 162 6.15 -18.33 1.49
N LEU A 163 6.75 -19.47 1.16
CA LEU A 163 6.42 -20.21 -0.05
C LEU A 163 5.20 -21.11 0.24
N LEU A 164 4.09 -20.81 -0.42
CA LEU A 164 2.80 -21.46 -0.24
C LEU A 164 2.49 -22.33 -1.47
N PRO A 165 2.17 -23.62 -1.31
CA PRO A 165 1.96 -24.58 -2.41
C PRO A 165 0.56 -24.44 -3.04
N HIS A 166 0.18 -23.20 -3.34
CA HIS A 166 -1.14 -22.83 -3.86
C HIS A 166 -1.04 -21.67 -4.85
N PRO A 167 -1.88 -21.64 -5.89
CA PRO A 167 -1.86 -20.56 -6.87
C PRO A 167 -2.38 -19.27 -6.24
N ALA A 168 -1.83 -18.13 -6.67
CA ALA A 168 -2.17 -16.84 -6.06
C ALA A 168 -3.67 -16.53 -6.10
N SER A 169 -4.38 -16.95 -7.14
CA SER A 169 -5.83 -16.77 -7.24
C SER A 169 -6.60 -17.39 -6.06
N GLN A 170 -6.15 -18.55 -5.56
CA GLN A 170 -6.75 -19.21 -4.41
C GLN A 170 -6.45 -18.45 -3.12
N ILE A 171 -5.21 -18.00 -2.97
CA ILE A 171 -4.75 -17.28 -1.78
C ILE A 171 -5.43 -15.90 -1.70
N VAL A 172 -5.39 -15.14 -2.79
CA VAL A 172 -6.07 -13.84 -2.92
C VAL A 172 -7.56 -13.98 -2.59
N LYS A 173 -8.27 -14.96 -3.17
CA LYS A 173 -9.70 -15.14 -2.91
C LYS A 173 -10.00 -15.34 -1.42
N LYS A 174 -9.16 -16.09 -0.71
CA LYS A 174 -9.32 -16.26 0.74
C LYS A 174 -8.90 -15.02 1.52
N LEU A 175 -7.77 -14.38 1.18
CA LEU A 175 -7.32 -13.13 1.80
C LEU A 175 -8.32 -11.98 1.60
N GLN A 176 -9.08 -11.95 0.51
CA GLN A 176 -10.17 -10.97 0.33
C GLN A 176 -11.30 -11.19 1.32
N ASN A 177 -11.66 -12.46 1.57
CA ASN A 177 -12.75 -12.81 2.47
C ASN A 177 -12.34 -12.70 3.95
N GLU A 178 -11.09 -13.01 4.27
CA GLU A 178 -10.59 -13.18 5.64
C GLU A 178 -9.51 -12.16 6.03
N GLY A 179 -9.13 -11.24 5.14
CA GLY A 179 -8.02 -10.29 5.35
C GLY A 179 -8.17 -9.45 6.62
N ILE A 180 -9.38 -8.96 6.87
CA ILE A 180 -9.71 -8.22 8.10
C ILE A 180 -9.53 -9.13 9.32
N LEU A 181 -9.89 -10.41 9.23
CA LEU A 181 -9.74 -11.36 10.34
C LEU A 181 -8.27 -11.58 10.71
N TYR A 182 -7.39 -11.79 9.71
CA TYR A 182 -5.95 -11.97 9.96
C TYR A 182 -5.35 -10.76 10.68
N ILE A 183 -5.67 -9.55 10.22
CA ILE A 183 -5.20 -8.31 10.85
C ILE A 183 -5.78 -8.19 12.26
N THR A 184 -7.08 -8.45 12.42
CA THR A 184 -7.73 -8.39 13.73
C THR A 184 -7.06 -9.32 14.74
N GLN A 185 -6.67 -10.52 14.31
CA GLN A 185 -6.05 -11.52 15.18
C GLN A 185 -4.59 -11.22 15.51
N SER A 186 -3.90 -10.45 14.65
CA SER A 186 -2.50 -10.05 14.84
C SER A 186 -2.35 -8.80 15.71
N LEU A 187 -3.36 -7.94 15.79
CA LEU A 187 -3.38 -6.78 16.70
C LEU A 187 -3.22 -7.20 18.16
N GLU A 188 -2.33 -6.53 18.89
CA GLU A 188 -2.03 -6.79 20.32
C GLU A 188 -3.30 -6.81 21.18
N ASP A 189 -4.17 -5.82 20.96
CA ASP A 189 -5.44 -5.66 21.68
C ASP A 189 -6.65 -6.26 20.95
N ARG A 190 -6.46 -6.77 19.71
CA ARG A 190 -7.54 -7.17 18.77
C ARG A 190 -8.64 -6.12 18.58
N LYS A 191 -8.30 -4.84 18.79
CA LYS A 191 -9.26 -3.73 18.76
C LYS A 191 -9.14 -2.95 17.47
N TRP A 192 -10.31 -2.73 16.89
CA TRP A 192 -10.53 -1.68 15.92
C TRP A 192 -11.24 -0.51 16.60
N TYR A 193 -11.00 0.68 16.08
CA TYR A 193 -11.64 1.91 16.49
C TYR A 193 -12.61 2.34 15.41
N GLU A 194 -13.87 2.50 15.79
CA GLU A 194 -14.85 3.25 15.02
C GLU A 194 -14.81 4.71 15.49
N LEU A 195 -14.33 5.58 14.62
CA LEU A 195 -14.14 6.99 14.87
C LEU A 195 -15.12 7.79 14.03
N ARG A 196 -15.67 8.86 14.59
CA ARG A 196 -16.47 9.82 13.81
C ARG A 196 -15.68 11.10 13.65
N ILE A 197 -15.54 11.56 12.42
CA ILE A 197 -14.90 12.82 12.07
C ILE A 197 -16.00 13.76 11.60
N ASN A 198 -16.20 14.86 12.31
CA ASN A 198 -17.12 15.91 11.88
C ASN A 198 -16.31 17.05 11.25
N ILE A 199 -16.72 17.43 10.04
CA ILE A 199 -16.17 18.55 9.28
C ILE A 199 -17.11 19.74 9.49
N TYR A 200 -16.63 20.79 10.15
CA TYR A 200 -17.33 22.06 10.26
C TYR A 200 -16.60 23.11 9.42
N ASP A 201 -17.29 23.65 8.44
CA ASP A 201 -16.79 24.74 7.61
C ASP A 201 -17.80 25.89 7.55
N ILE A 202 -17.32 27.07 7.94
CA ILE A 202 -18.08 28.32 7.92
C ILE A 202 -18.25 28.87 6.50
N HIS A 203 -17.40 28.45 5.55
CA HIS A 203 -17.37 28.95 4.18
C HIS A 203 -18.14 28.07 3.19
N GLY A 204 -18.72 26.95 3.63
CA GLY A 204 -19.57 26.09 2.80
C GLY A 204 -18.84 25.19 1.80
N ARG A 205 -17.51 25.10 1.86
CA ARG A 205 -16.61 24.31 1.02
C ARG A 205 -16.36 22.91 1.58
N TYR A 206 -17.46 22.27 1.96
CA TYR A 206 -17.44 20.95 2.60
C TYR A 206 -16.84 19.88 1.69
N GLN A 207 -17.16 19.92 0.38
CA GLN A 207 -16.66 18.94 -0.58
C GLN A 207 -15.13 19.01 -0.69
N GLU A 208 -14.56 20.21 -0.72
CA GLU A 208 -13.12 20.41 -0.80
C GLU A 208 -12.42 19.92 0.47
N HIS A 209 -13.01 20.15 1.65
CA HIS A 209 -12.48 19.63 2.91
C HIS A 209 -12.59 18.11 3.00
N TYR A 210 -13.71 17.54 2.56
CA TYR A 210 -13.91 16.11 2.46
C TYR A 210 -12.90 15.48 1.50
N ASP A 211 -12.73 16.01 0.29
CA ASP A 211 -11.82 15.49 -0.73
C ASP A 211 -10.38 15.46 -0.21
N ARG A 212 -9.92 16.54 0.43
CA ARG A 212 -8.59 16.62 1.06
C ARG A 212 -8.42 15.59 2.17
N LEU A 213 -9.40 15.48 3.06
CA LEU A 213 -9.37 14.53 4.16
C LEU A 213 -9.34 13.09 3.63
N ASN A 214 -10.28 12.72 2.78
CA ASN A 214 -10.39 11.38 2.21
C ASN A 214 -9.13 11.00 1.41
N TYR A 215 -8.57 11.96 0.66
CA TYR A 215 -7.31 11.78 -0.03
C TYR A 215 -6.18 11.41 0.93
N VAL A 216 -5.97 12.19 2.00
CA VAL A 216 -4.92 11.91 3.00
C VAL A 216 -5.17 10.60 3.73
N LEU A 217 -6.41 10.31 4.14
CA LEU A 217 -6.74 9.03 4.79
C LEU A 217 -6.42 7.83 3.87
N THR A 218 -6.65 7.99 2.57
CA THR A 218 -6.38 6.95 1.54
C THR A 218 -4.89 6.76 1.34
N GLN A 219 -4.13 7.83 1.07
CA GLN A 219 -2.69 7.76 0.80
C GLN A 219 -1.88 7.28 2.02
N LEU A 220 -2.37 7.57 3.22
CA LEU A 220 -1.78 7.08 4.46
C LEU A 220 -2.34 5.70 4.89
N GLU A 221 -3.26 5.12 4.12
CA GLU A 221 -3.93 3.84 4.40
C GLU A 221 -4.36 3.70 5.87
N VAL A 222 -4.94 4.76 6.44
CA VAL A 222 -5.21 4.80 7.88
C VAL A 222 -6.49 4.08 8.26
N GLY A 223 -7.35 3.75 7.31
CA GLY A 223 -8.57 3.02 7.59
C GLY A 223 -9.52 2.89 6.40
N MET A 224 -10.76 2.56 6.72
CA MET A 224 -11.88 2.44 5.79
C MET A 224 -12.98 3.42 6.22
N VAL A 225 -13.46 4.23 5.28
CA VAL A 225 -14.67 5.03 5.50
C VAL A 225 -15.87 4.10 5.33
N LEU A 226 -16.67 3.94 6.39
CA LEU A 226 -17.84 3.05 6.39
C LEU A 226 -19.14 3.80 6.08
N GLU A 227 -19.26 5.04 6.55
CA GLU A 227 -20.43 5.88 6.37
C GLU A 227 -19.99 7.33 6.19
N GLU A 228 -20.77 8.08 5.42
CA GLU A 228 -20.65 9.51 5.27
C GLU A 228 -22.03 10.17 5.15
N GLY A 229 -22.14 11.41 5.60
CA GLY A 229 -23.36 12.17 5.42
C GLY A 229 -23.50 13.38 6.32
N TRP A 230 -24.55 14.16 6.06
CA TRP A 230 -24.88 15.32 6.85
C TRP A 230 -25.43 14.93 8.22
N THR A 231 -24.90 15.57 9.26
CA THR A 231 -25.38 15.45 10.63
C THR A 231 -25.70 16.81 11.22
N LYS A 232 -26.57 16.82 12.23
CA LYS A 232 -26.90 17.99 13.03
C LYS A 232 -26.30 17.79 14.41
N ASP A 233 -25.32 18.62 14.75
CA ASP A 233 -24.73 18.60 16.08
C ASP A 233 -25.37 19.67 16.96
N HIS A 234 -25.83 19.26 18.15
CA HIS A 234 -26.53 20.16 19.06
C HIS A 234 -25.51 20.87 19.95
N ALA A 235 -24.97 21.97 19.45
CA ALA A 235 -24.02 22.79 20.21
C ALA A 235 -24.66 23.39 21.48
N LEU A 236 -25.96 23.71 21.44
CA LEU A 236 -26.77 24.24 22.54
C LEU A 236 -28.23 23.80 22.37
N THR A 237 -29.02 23.83 23.45
CA THR A 237 -30.48 23.60 23.40
C THR A 237 -31.10 24.52 22.33
N LEU A 238 -31.80 23.92 21.34
CA LEU A 238 -32.45 24.58 20.18
C LEU A 238 -31.53 25.12 19.06
N PHE A 239 -30.20 25.04 19.18
CA PHE A 239 -29.28 25.39 18.10
C PHE A 239 -28.54 24.14 17.59
N PHE A 240 -28.66 23.86 16.30
CA PHE A 240 -27.87 22.82 15.64
C PHE A 240 -26.87 23.46 14.68
N VAL A 241 -25.67 22.91 14.65
CA VAL A 241 -24.65 23.22 13.63
C VAL A 241 -24.66 22.06 12.65
N LEU A 242 -24.74 22.38 11.36
CA LEU A 242 -24.63 21.38 10.31
C LEU A 242 -23.16 20.98 10.18
N ALA A 243 -22.89 19.68 10.15
CA ALA A 243 -21.56 19.15 9.91
C ALA A 243 -21.64 18.00 8.90
N TYR A 244 -20.60 17.84 8.09
CA TYR A 244 -20.44 16.64 7.30
C TYR A 244 -19.67 15.62 8.13
N GLN A 245 -20.27 14.45 8.37
CA GLN A 245 -19.69 13.40 9.20
C GLN A 245 -19.13 12.27 8.34
N ILE A 246 -17.98 11.76 8.75
CA ILE A 246 -17.36 10.54 8.22
C ILE A 246 -17.22 9.55 9.38
N ARG A 247 -17.61 8.29 9.17
CA ARG A 247 -17.27 7.18 10.07
C ARG A 247 -16.06 6.43 9.54
N LEU A 248 -14.95 6.53 10.26
CA LEU A 248 -13.68 5.89 9.95
C LEU A 248 -13.49 4.65 10.83
N PHE A 249 -13.27 3.50 10.20
CA PHE A 249 -12.88 2.27 10.86
C PHE A 249 -11.37 2.03 10.68
N THR A 250 -10.65 1.94 11.79
CA THR A 250 -9.19 1.95 11.80
C THR A 250 -8.61 1.12 12.95
N PHE A 251 -7.39 0.59 12.77
CA PHE A 251 -6.62 0.01 13.88
C PHE A 251 -5.68 1.05 14.54
N TYR A 252 -5.56 2.25 13.98
CA TYR A 252 -4.80 3.35 14.58
C TYR A 252 -5.53 3.88 15.79
N ARG A 253 -4.78 4.26 16.83
CA ARG A 253 -5.39 4.81 18.03
C ARG A 253 -6.04 6.17 17.73
N PRO A 254 -7.09 6.54 18.47
CA PRO A 254 -7.78 7.80 18.20
C PRO A 254 -6.86 9.03 18.27
N GLU A 255 -5.84 9.01 19.12
CA GLU A 255 -4.84 10.07 19.24
C GLU A 255 -4.02 10.24 17.96
N GLU A 256 -3.63 9.14 17.32
CA GLU A 256 -2.86 9.14 16.06
C GLU A 256 -3.68 9.71 14.91
N ILE A 257 -4.99 9.42 14.88
CA ILE A 257 -5.91 10.02 13.90
C ILE A 257 -6.10 11.51 14.18
N LYS A 258 -6.22 11.93 15.44
CA LYS A 258 -6.38 13.35 15.76
C LYS A 258 -5.17 14.19 15.33
N GLN A 259 -3.95 13.66 15.43
CA GLN A 259 -2.75 14.32 14.91
C GLN A 259 -2.86 14.62 13.41
N ILE A 260 -3.31 13.64 12.61
CA ILE A 260 -3.52 13.83 11.17
C ILE A 260 -4.54 14.95 10.91
N LEU A 261 -5.67 14.94 11.64
CA LEU A 261 -6.72 15.95 11.47
C LEU A 261 -6.22 17.36 11.81
N LEU A 262 -5.43 17.52 12.88
CA LEU A 262 -4.85 18.82 13.24
C LEU A 262 -3.95 19.37 12.13
N GLY A 263 -3.20 18.49 11.44
CA GLY A 263 -2.39 18.88 10.27
C GLY A 263 -3.20 19.35 9.06
N LEU A 264 -4.50 19.05 9.01
CA LEU A 264 -5.40 19.42 7.91
C LEU A 264 -6.33 20.61 8.23
N GLU A 265 -6.49 20.95 9.53
CA GLU A 265 -7.27 22.10 10.00
C GLU A 265 -6.71 23.44 9.51
N TYR A 266 -5.38 23.52 9.32
CA TYR A 266 -4.66 24.77 9.01
C TYR A 266 -3.92 24.71 7.66
N ASN A 267 -3.75 25.88 7.05
CA ASN A 267 -2.89 26.07 5.89
C ASN A 267 -1.41 26.19 6.29
N GLY A 268 -0.51 26.32 5.29
CA GLY A 268 0.93 26.50 5.53
C GLY A 268 1.32 27.83 6.19
N GLU A 269 0.42 28.82 6.19
CA GLU A 269 0.63 30.16 6.77
C GLU A 269 0.11 30.25 8.21
N GLY A 270 -0.61 29.22 8.69
CA GLY A 270 -1.20 29.17 10.02
C GLY A 270 -2.65 29.70 10.10
N ASP A 271 -3.30 29.94 8.97
CA ASP A 271 -4.73 30.24 8.92
C ASP A 271 -5.54 28.96 9.06
N ARG A 272 -6.61 29.04 9.85
CA ARG A 272 -7.53 27.94 10.02
C ARG A 272 -8.50 27.90 8.84
N TRP A 273 -8.57 26.75 8.17
CA TRP A 273 -9.52 26.51 7.08
C TRP A 273 -10.79 25.80 7.52
N VAL A 274 -10.66 24.84 8.43
CA VAL A 274 -11.77 23.95 8.79
C VAL A 274 -11.62 23.49 10.24
N ASP A 275 -12.72 23.13 10.89
CA ASP A 275 -12.70 22.39 12.15
C ASP A 275 -12.95 20.90 11.89
N LEU A 276 -12.02 20.06 12.35
CA LEU A 276 -12.09 18.61 12.21
C LEU A 276 -12.17 17.96 13.59
N ASP A 277 -13.39 17.74 14.05
CA ASP A 277 -13.61 17.11 15.35
C ASP A 277 -13.59 15.60 15.25
N LEU A 278 -12.82 14.98 16.15
CA LEU A 278 -12.76 13.53 16.27
C LEU A 278 -13.56 13.07 17.49
N TYR A 279 -14.39 12.05 17.29
CA TYR A 279 -15.15 11.40 18.34
C TYR A 279 -14.84 9.91 18.38
N TYR A 280 -14.63 9.40 19.60
CA TYR A 280 -14.55 7.96 19.88
C TYR A 280 -15.52 7.62 21.02
N ARG A 281 -16.40 6.63 20.81
CA ARG A 281 -17.43 6.23 21.79
C ARG A 281 -18.24 7.41 22.35
N ASN A 282 -18.71 8.29 21.46
CA ASN A 282 -19.45 9.52 21.79
C ASN A 282 -18.68 10.56 22.62
N LYS A 283 -17.36 10.41 22.80
CA LYS A 283 -16.50 11.40 23.46
C LYS A 283 -15.63 12.11 22.42
N LYS A 284 -15.63 13.44 22.46
CA LYS A 284 -14.73 14.26 21.65
C LYS A 284 -13.30 14.09 22.15
N ILE A 285 -12.37 13.86 21.23
CA ILE A 285 -10.94 13.79 21.52
C ILE A 285 -10.35 15.16 21.22
N SER A 286 -9.83 15.81 22.27
CA SER A 286 -9.28 17.14 22.17
C SER A 286 -7.82 17.11 21.74
N TRP A 287 -7.36 18.21 21.13
CA TRP A 287 -5.94 18.43 20.83
C TRP A 287 -5.07 18.45 22.10
N VAL A 288 -5.67 18.69 23.28
CA VAL A 288 -4.91 18.62 24.54
C VAL A 288 -4.61 17.18 24.96
N ASP A 289 -5.40 16.21 24.49
CA ASP A 289 -5.35 14.81 24.94
C ASP A 289 -4.24 14.00 24.25
N ILE A 290 -3.79 14.42 23.05
CA ILE A 290 -2.82 13.68 22.22
C ILE A 290 -1.37 13.75 22.74
N ASP A 291 -0.95 14.89 23.29
CA ASP A 291 0.43 15.14 23.72
C ASP A 291 0.42 15.69 25.15
N LYS A 292 0.64 14.81 26.14
CA LYS A 292 0.76 15.19 27.57
C LYS A 292 2.13 15.82 27.86
N LYS A 293 2.56 16.78 27.04
CA LYS A 293 3.80 17.54 27.25
C LYS A 293 3.59 18.57 28.38
N LYS A 294 4.55 18.63 29.32
CA LYS A 294 4.57 19.65 30.39
C LYS A 294 5.09 20.96 29.80
N GLY A 295 4.30 22.04 29.83
CA GLY A 295 4.73 23.38 29.40
C GLY A 295 3.63 24.23 28.75
N LYS A 296 3.99 25.44 28.30
CA LYS A 296 3.10 26.35 27.56
C LYS A 296 2.93 25.82 26.13
N ARG A 297 1.74 25.33 25.81
CA ARG A 297 1.37 24.77 24.50
C ARG A 297 0.78 25.85 23.59
N ASN A 298 1.12 25.80 22.30
CA ASN A 298 0.57 26.70 21.29
C ASN A 298 -0.10 25.87 20.20
N LYS A 299 -1.43 25.94 20.12
CA LYS A 299 -2.23 25.13 19.19
C LYS A 299 -1.78 25.32 17.74
N ILE A 300 -1.51 26.55 17.30
CA ILE A 300 -1.16 26.83 15.90
C ILE A 300 0.19 26.18 15.56
N GLN A 301 1.18 26.33 16.43
CA GLN A 301 2.51 25.72 16.23
C GLN A 301 2.42 24.20 16.18
N GLU A 302 1.64 23.57 17.06
CA GLU A 302 1.43 22.12 17.05
C GLU A 302 0.70 21.65 15.78
N CYS A 303 -0.30 22.41 15.29
CA CYS A 303 -0.97 22.08 14.04
C CYS A 303 -0.04 22.18 12.83
N LEU A 304 0.82 23.19 12.78
CA LEU A 304 1.84 23.32 11.73
C LEU A 304 2.87 22.18 11.79
N GLN A 305 3.27 21.75 12.99
CA GLN A 305 4.14 20.59 13.16
C GLN A 305 3.46 19.32 12.63
N HIS A 306 2.22 19.05 13.03
CA HIS A 306 1.49 17.88 12.53
C HIS A 306 1.22 17.95 11.03
N ARG A 307 1.03 19.15 10.47
CA ARG A 307 0.93 19.34 9.02
C ARG A 307 2.22 18.90 8.33
N GLU A 308 3.37 19.32 8.84
CA GLU A 308 4.66 18.90 8.31
C GLU A 308 4.86 17.39 8.44
N GLU A 309 4.47 16.77 9.56
CA GLU A 309 4.51 15.31 9.73
C GLU A 309 3.62 14.58 8.71
N VAL A 310 2.41 15.07 8.45
CA VAL A 310 1.52 14.54 7.40
C VAL A 310 2.17 14.69 6.03
N MET A 311 2.71 15.87 5.71
CA MET A 311 3.38 16.12 4.44
C MET A 311 4.59 15.21 4.25
N GLN A 312 5.44 15.07 5.27
CA GLN A 312 6.61 14.18 5.25
C GLN A 312 6.24 12.74 4.98
N ARG A 313 5.09 12.30 5.51
CA ARG A 313 4.58 10.98 5.21
C ARG A 313 4.18 10.89 3.74
N LEU A 314 3.58 11.87 3.10
CA LEU A 314 3.17 11.77 1.68
C LEU A 314 4.37 11.75 0.71
N SER A 315 4.23 11.02 -0.41
CA SER A 315 5.18 11.06 -1.53
C SER A 315 5.16 12.42 -2.23
N LYS A 316 6.16 12.71 -3.09
CA LYS A 316 6.23 14.01 -3.78
C LYS A 316 4.98 14.26 -4.64
N GLN A 317 4.58 13.28 -5.46
CA GLN A 317 3.37 13.35 -6.27
C GLN A 317 2.12 13.50 -5.39
N GLU A 318 2.09 12.79 -4.26
CA GLU A 318 0.95 12.88 -3.35
C GLU A 318 0.79 14.27 -2.72
N ARG A 319 1.91 14.90 -2.35
CA ARG A 319 1.94 16.28 -1.83
C ARG A 319 1.49 17.28 -2.87
N GLU A 320 1.99 17.16 -4.10
CA GLU A 320 1.60 18.03 -5.22
C GLU A 320 0.09 17.95 -5.46
N LYS A 321 -0.49 16.75 -5.45
CA LYS A 321 -1.94 16.59 -5.58
C LYS A 321 -2.72 17.14 -4.38
N LEU A 322 -2.22 16.97 -3.16
CA LEU A 322 -2.85 17.58 -1.98
C LEU A 322 -2.83 19.12 -2.07
N MET A 323 -1.73 19.71 -2.54
CA MET A 323 -1.61 21.15 -2.78
C MET A 323 -2.56 21.63 -3.88
N GLU A 324 -2.77 20.83 -4.93
CA GLU A 324 -3.76 21.12 -5.98
C GLU A 324 -5.20 21.15 -5.40
N LEU A 325 -5.55 20.18 -4.55
CA LEU A 325 -6.84 20.16 -3.85
C LEU A 325 -6.99 21.37 -2.92
N GLU A 326 -5.92 21.73 -2.20
CA GLU A 326 -5.87 22.92 -1.36
C GLU A 326 -5.98 24.23 -2.16
N GLY A 327 -5.46 24.26 -3.39
CA GLY A 327 -5.58 25.38 -4.32
C GLY A 327 -7.04 25.80 -4.60
N LYS A 328 -7.99 24.85 -4.51
CA LYS A 328 -9.42 25.14 -4.65
C LYS A 328 -9.98 25.99 -3.51
N LEU A 329 -9.39 25.88 -2.31
CA LEU A 329 -9.78 26.68 -1.13
C LEU A 329 -9.27 28.13 -1.19
N TYR A 330 -8.35 28.44 -2.09
CA TYR A 330 -7.90 29.82 -2.32
C TYR A 330 -8.73 30.55 -3.38
N LYS A 331 -9.49 29.81 -4.21
CA LYS A 331 -10.39 30.41 -5.21
C LYS A 331 -11.64 30.92 -4.48
N LYS A 332 -11.92 32.21 -4.64
CA LYS A 332 -13.08 32.90 -4.09
C LYS A 332 -14.37 32.52 -4.81
#